data_AF-A0A922MRM1-F1
#
_entry.id   AF-A0A922MRM1-F1
#
_cell.length_a   1.000
_cell.length_b   1.000
_cell.length_c   1.000
_cell.angle_alpha   90.00
_cell.angle_beta   90.00
_cell.angle_gamma   90.00
#
_symmetry.space_group_name_H-M   'P 1'
#
loop_
_entity.id
_entity.type
_entity.pdbx_description
1 polymer ?
#
loop_
_entity_poly.entity_id
_entity_poly.type
_entity_poly.pdbx_seq_one_letter_code
_entity_poly.pdbx_strand_id
1 'polypeptide(L)'
;MWRKLQSVFEQKTETSIHIVQQRFFQFKFEKGTEMSVFLSKIQELQNQLKQMGEEISNKLVITKVLMSLPDEYKHFVSAWESAPMRSRRLTTWWQDC
;
A
#
# COMPACT_ATOMS: atom_id res chain seq x y z
N MET A 1 -30.63 -2.07 -24.18
CA MET A 1 -29.25 -1.78 -24.64
C MET A 1 -28.36 -1.18 -23.54
N TRP A 2 -28.75 -0.07 -22.89
CA TRP A 2 -27.94 0.65 -21.88
C TRP A 2 -27.44 -0.20 -20.68
N ARG A 3 -28.31 -1.05 -20.12
CA ARG A 3 -27.95 -1.97 -19.00
C ARG A 3 -26.79 -2.92 -19.32
N LYS A 4 -26.65 -3.35 -20.58
CA LYS A 4 -25.51 -4.21 -21.00
C LYS A 4 -24.21 -3.43 -21.04
N LEU A 5 -24.24 -2.17 -21.48
CA LEU A 5 -23.06 -1.30 -21.50
C LEU A 5 -22.59 -0.97 -20.08
N GLN A 6 -23.54 -0.63 -19.18
CA GLN A 6 -23.23 -0.41 -17.76
C GLN A 6 -22.59 -1.65 -17.12
N SER A 7 -23.17 -2.83 -17.33
CA SER A 7 -22.64 -4.09 -16.78
C SER A 7 -21.22 -4.40 -17.30
N VAL A 8 -20.94 -4.19 -18.59
CA VAL A 8 -19.58 -4.39 -19.13
C VAL A 8 -18.59 -3.35 -18.58
N PHE A 9 -19.04 -2.12 -18.35
CA PHE A 9 -18.20 -1.07 -17.78
C PHE A 9 -17.91 -1.30 -16.29
N GLU A 10 -18.91 -1.69 -15.51
CA GLU A 10 -18.76 -2.10 -14.10
C GLU A 10 -17.83 -3.29 -13.98
N GLN A 11 -18.04 -4.37 -14.75
CA GLN A 11 -17.15 -5.54 -14.74
C GLN A 11 -15.71 -5.19 -15.11
N LYS A 12 -15.50 -4.31 -16.10
CA LYS A 12 -14.14 -3.83 -16.45
C LYS A 12 -13.52 -3.03 -15.30
N THR A 13 -14.32 -2.23 -14.59
CA THR A 13 -13.86 -1.43 -13.46
C THR A 13 -13.51 -2.32 -12.27
N GLU A 14 -14.39 -3.27 -11.91
CA GLU A 14 -14.14 -4.27 -10.86
C GLU A 14 -12.90 -5.13 -11.16
N THR A 15 -12.76 -5.59 -12.40
CA THR A 15 -11.57 -6.35 -12.84
C THR A 15 -10.29 -5.50 -12.73
N SER A 16 -10.38 -4.21 -13.09
CA SER A 16 -9.24 -3.29 -13.02
C SER A 16 -8.86 -2.99 -11.57
N ILE A 17 -9.84 -2.78 -10.68
CA ILE A 17 -9.64 -2.61 -9.24
C ILE A 17 -8.94 -3.85 -8.67
N HIS A 18 -9.46 -5.05 -8.97
CA HIS A 18 -8.89 -6.30 -8.49
C HIS A 18 -7.43 -6.48 -8.92
N ILE A 19 -7.07 -6.12 -10.15
CA ILE A 19 -5.68 -6.17 -10.63
C ILE A 19 -4.76 -5.25 -9.80
N VAL A 20 -5.20 -4.02 -9.53
CA VAL A 20 -4.39 -3.06 -8.74
C VAL A 20 -4.29 -3.51 -7.28
N GLN A 21 -5.38 -4.03 -6.70
CA GLN A 21 -5.35 -4.64 -5.35
C GLN A 21 -4.37 -5.81 -5.30
N GLN A 22 -4.41 -6.71 -6.28
CA GLN A 22 -3.49 -7.85 -6.33
C GLN A 22 -2.03 -7.37 -6.39
N ARG A 23 -1.74 -6.35 -7.21
CA ARG A 23 -0.40 -5.72 -7.27
C ARG A 23 -0.02 -5.14 -5.90
N PHE A 24 -0.92 -4.40 -5.25
CA PHE A 24 -0.69 -3.84 -3.92
C PHE A 24 -0.34 -4.92 -2.89
N PHE A 25 -1.08 -6.03 -2.85
CA PHE A 25 -0.83 -7.11 -1.89
C PHE A 25 0.40 -7.95 -2.20
N GLN A 26 0.70 -8.16 -3.49
CA GLN A 26 1.87 -8.93 -3.95
C GLN A 26 3.17 -8.12 -3.93
N PHE A 27 3.08 -6.78 -3.92
CA PHE A 27 4.25 -5.91 -3.89
C PHE A 27 5.08 -6.16 -2.63
N LYS A 28 6.35 -6.49 -2.79
CA LYS A 28 7.29 -6.77 -1.70
C LYS A 28 8.51 -5.88 -1.88
N PHE A 29 9.22 -5.64 -0.78
CA PHE A 29 10.48 -4.93 -0.85
C PHE A 29 11.52 -5.82 -1.54
N GLU A 30 12.20 -5.28 -2.54
CA GLU A 30 13.29 -5.94 -3.25
C GLU A 30 14.63 -5.47 -2.71
N LYS A 31 15.52 -6.42 -2.36
CA LYS A 31 16.87 -6.11 -1.90
C LYS A 31 17.62 -5.28 -2.95
N GLY A 32 18.12 -4.12 -2.54
CA GLY A 32 18.80 -3.17 -3.42
C GLY A 32 17.93 -2.03 -3.94
N THR A 33 16.62 -2.04 -3.69
CA THR A 33 15.75 -0.87 -3.94
C THR A 33 15.81 0.07 -2.74
N GLU A 34 15.91 1.38 -2.99
CA GLU A 34 15.80 2.37 -1.91
C GLU A 34 14.42 2.33 -1.24
N MET A 35 14.40 2.53 0.07
CA MET A 35 13.17 2.53 0.87
C MET A 35 12.18 3.61 0.44
N SER A 36 12.69 4.80 0.09
CA SER A 36 11.93 5.92 -0.47
C SER A 36 11.15 5.53 -1.74
N VAL A 37 11.80 4.77 -2.63
CA VAL A 37 11.22 4.28 -3.89
C VAL A 37 10.15 3.22 -3.62
N PHE A 38 10.41 2.32 -2.68
CA PHE A 38 9.44 1.31 -2.25
C PHE A 38 8.15 1.95 -1.70
N LEU A 39 8.28 2.93 -0.80
CA LEU A 39 7.14 3.65 -0.25
C LEU A 39 6.38 4.45 -1.31
N SER A 40 7.10 5.12 -2.20
CA SER A 40 6.50 5.89 -3.30
C SER A 40 5.64 4.99 -4.19
N LYS A 41 6.10 3.78 -4.52
CA LYS A 41 5.33 2.80 -5.29
C LYS A 41 4.07 2.33 -4.55
N ILE A 42 4.15 2.12 -3.24
CA ILE A 42 2.97 1.74 -2.43
C ILE A 42 1.95 2.88 -2.38
N GLN A 43 2.38 4.12 -2.19
CA GLN A 43 1.51 5.30 -2.21
C GLN A 43 0.88 5.52 -3.59
N GLU A 44 1.62 5.25 -4.66
CA GLU A 44 1.09 5.29 -6.02
C GLU A 44 -0.05 4.29 -6.20
N LEU A 45 0.14 3.02 -5.78
CA LEU A 45 -0.90 1.99 -5.83
C LEU A 45 -2.12 2.35 -4.96
N GLN A 46 -1.90 2.93 -3.77
CA GLN A 46 -2.99 3.45 -2.93
C GLN A 46 -3.77 4.56 -3.65
N ASN A 47 -3.08 5.51 -4.29
CA ASN A 47 -3.70 6.60 -5.02
C ASN A 47 -4.43 6.12 -6.28
N GLN A 48 -3.93 5.08 -6.95
CA GLN A 48 -4.63 4.45 -8.08
C GLN A 48 -5.96 3.85 -7.63
N LEU A 49 -5.96 3.09 -6.53
CA LEU A 49 -7.21 2.54 -5.96
C LEU A 49 -8.18 3.63 -5.54
N LYS A 50 -7.68 4.70 -4.91
CA LYS A 50 -8.51 5.85 -4.52
C LYS A 50 -9.18 6.53 -5.72
N GLN A 51 -8.47 6.68 -6.84
CA GLN A 51 -9.03 7.21 -8.08
C GLN A 51 -10.10 6.31 -8.70
N MET A 52 -10.04 5.01 -8.42
CA MET A 52 -11.03 4.02 -8.87
C MET A 52 -12.21 3.88 -7.90
N GLY A 53 -12.25 4.67 -6.82
CA GLY A 53 -13.33 4.66 -5.83
C GLY A 53 -13.10 3.74 -4.63
N GLU A 54 -11.93 3.10 -4.54
CA GLU A 54 -11.55 2.20 -3.45
C GLU A 54 -10.59 2.90 -2.48
N GLU A 55 -11.04 3.13 -1.24
CA GLU A 55 -10.21 3.77 -0.23
C GLU A 55 -9.52 2.74 0.68
N ILE A 56 -8.20 2.59 0.52
CA ILE A 56 -7.40 1.82 1.48
C ILE A 56 -7.01 2.72 2.67
N SER A 57 -7.42 2.29 3.87
CA SER A 57 -7.01 2.93 5.11
C SER A 57 -5.49 2.98 5.26
N ASN A 58 -4.96 4.13 5.68
CA ASN A 58 -3.53 4.30 5.98
C ASN A 58 -3.01 3.24 6.96
N LYS A 59 -3.85 2.73 7.88
CA LYS A 59 -3.48 1.63 8.78
C LYS A 59 -3.12 0.36 8.01
N LEU A 60 -3.89 0.01 6.98
CA LEU A 60 -3.61 -1.17 6.14
C LEU A 60 -2.33 -0.97 5.31
N VAL A 61 -2.11 0.25 4.81
CA VAL A 61 -0.87 0.59 4.09
C VAL A 61 0.35 0.42 4.99
N ILE A 62 0.30 0.95 6.21
CA ILE A 62 1.35 0.78 7.23
C ILE A 62 1.60 -0.71 7.49
N THR A 63 0.55 -1.47 7.77
CA THR A 63 0.68 -2.91 8.03
C THR A 63 1.30 -3.63 6.83
N LYS A 64 0.89 -3.28 5.61
CA LYS A 64 1.45 -3.85 4.38
C LYS A 64 2.94 -3.53 4.22
N VAL A 65 3.34 -2.29 4.47
CA VAL A 65 4.75 -1.87 4.44
C VAL A 65 5.56 -2.73 5.41
N LEU A 66 5.15 -2.82 6.68
CA LEU A 66 5.87 -3.58 7.71
C LEU A 66 5.98 -5.07 7.37
N MET A 67 4.92 -5.68 6.85
CA MET A 67 4.92 -7.10 6.44
C MET A 67 5.76 -7.38 5.19
N SER A 68 6.12 -6.35 4.43
CA SER A 68 6.83 -6.49 3.16
C SER A 68 8.33 -6.20 3.28
N LEU A 69 8.78 -5.71 4.44
CA LEU A 69 10.17 -5.44 4.74
C LEU A 69 10.94 -6.75 4.95
N PRO A 70 12.21 -6.82 4.49
CA PRO A 70 13.06 -7.98 4.76
C PRO A 70 13.50 -8.00 6.23
N ASP A 71 13.95 -9.17 6.68
CA ASP A 71 14.33 -9.42 8.08
C ASP A 71 15.40 -8.46 8.62
N GLU A 72 16.21 -7.86 7.74
CA GLU A 72 17.21 -6.83 8.05
C GLU A 72 16.60 -5.59 8.73
N TYR A 73 15.33 -5.30 8.47
CA TYR A 73 14.60 -4.19 9.08
C TYR A 73 13.74 -4.63 10.29
N LYS A 74 13.94 -5.84 10.84
CA LYS A 74 13.21 -6.30 12.03
C LYS A 74 13.29 -5.34 13.20
N HIS A 75 14.46 -4.75 13.44
CA HIS A 75 14.65 -3.76 14.50
C HIS A 75 13.74 -2.53 14.31
N PHE A 76 13.54 -2.09 13.07
CA PHE A 76 12.62 -1.00 12.73
C PHE A 76 11.16 -1.40 12.97
N VAL A 77 10.78 -2.61 12.54
CA VAL A 77 9.42 -3.14 12.77
C VAL A 77 9.12 -3.24 14.28
N SER A 78 10.05 -3.78 15.07
CA SER A 78 9.90 -3.87 16.53
C SER A 78 9.83 -2.51 17.21
N ALA A 79 10.62 -1.53 16.76
CA ALA A 79 10.56 -0.15 17.25
C ALA A 79 9.20 0.49 16.91
N TRP A 80 8.70 0.28 15.70
CA TRP A 80 7.38 0.75 15.29
C TRP A 80 6.26 0.14 16.14
N GLU A 81 6.27 -1.18 16.34
CA GLU A 81 5.26 -1.90 17.14
C GLU A 81 5.28 -1.50 18.62
N SER A 82 6.44 -1.12 19.14
CA SER A 82 6.61 -0.65 20.53
C SER A 82 6.27 0.83 20.72
N ALA A 83 6.24 1.63 19.65
CA ALA A 83 5.90 3.05 19.73
C ALA A 83 4.42 3.26 20.10
N PRO A 84 4.11 4.19 21.02
CA PRO A 84 2.72 4.48 21.41
C PRO A 84 1.92 5.01 20.22
N MET A 85 0.66 4.57 20.08
CA MET A 85 -0.23 4.88 18.95
C MET A 85 -0.33 6.40 18.64
N ARG A 86 -0.15 7.25 19.65
CA ARG A 86 -0.21 8.72 19.55
C ARG A 86 1.00 9.34 18.83
N SER A 87 2.13 8.63 18.75
CA SER A 87 3.36 9.07 18.06
C SER A 87 3.66 8.33 16.76
N ARG A 88 2.80 7.39 16.33
CA ARG A 88 2.90 6.71 15.02
C ARG A 88 2.48 7.65 13.88
N ARG A 89 3.36 8.59 13.54
CA ARG A 89 3.26 9.35 12.30
C ARG A 89 4.29 8.81 11.33
N LEU A 90 3.83 8.31 10.19
CA LEU A 90 4.69 7.87 9.08
C LEU A 90 5.61 8.98 8.53
N THR A 91 5.49 10.24 8.94
CA THR A 91 6.37 11.31 8.43
C THR A 91 7.61 11.53 9.29
N THR A 92 7.58 11.18 10.57
CA THR A 92 8.69 11.45 11.50
C THR A 92 9.71 10.31 11.58
N TRP A 93 9.34 9.07 11.25
CA TRP A 93 10.20 7.89 11.48
C TRP A 93 10.98 7.42 10.24
N TRP A 94 10.69 7.98 9.07
CA TRP A 94 11.37 7.62 7.81
C TRP A 94 12.48 8.60 7.43
N GLN A 95 12.70 9.65 8.23
CA GLN A 95 13.88 10.52 8.08
C GLN A 95 15.15 9.85 8.64
N ASP A 96 14.98 8.85 9.50
CA ASP A 96 16.08 8.12 10.18
C ASP A 96 16.40 6.74 9.54
N CYS A 97 15.75 6.40 8.42
CA CYS A 97 16.07 5.23 7.59
C CYS A 97 16.81 5.65 6.33
#